data_AF-A0A525I885-F1
#
_entry.id   AF-A0A525I885-F1
#
_cell.length_a   1.000
_cell.length_b   1.000
_cell.length_c   1.000
_cell.angle_alpha   90.00
_cell.angle_beta   90.00
_cell.angle_gamma   90.00
#
_symmetry.space_group_name_H-M   'P 1'
#
loop_
_entity.id
_entity.type
_entity.pdbx_description
1 polymer ?
#
loop_
_entity_poly.entity_id
_entity_poly.type
_entity_poly.pdbx_seq_one_letter_code
_entity_poly.pdbx_strand_id
1 'polypeptide(L)'
;MRWSSRNATDCSNGPISARCRHQRRLANGAVVVVAGVASTLDLDHLRAAADQSATLRAALLRHRLAIYAQIQQTAGCNAAHPVESRLAQCLLQTYDLSGCDRLVLTQESMAQMIGARRNSVSLVAHTLQQANLIHYSRGHIEIADPDGLSRATCECYAAVKARYNRLLCPRRLP
;
A
#
# COMPACT_ATOMS: atom_id res chain seq x y z
N MET A 1 11.20 17.54 -15.69
CA MET A 1 10.96 16.09 -15.46
C MET A 1 9.89 15.64 -16.43
N ARG A 2 10.17 14.71 -17.36
CA ARG A 2 9.18 14.26 -18.35
C ARG A 2 8.82 12.81 -18.06
N TRP A 3 7.75 12.63 -17.28
CA TRP A 3 7.04 11.35 -17.24
C TRP A 3 6.25 11.25 -18.53
N SER A 4 6.48 10.20 -19.33
CA SER A 4 5.51 9.90 -20.40
C SER A 4 4.28 9.35 -19.72
N SER A 5 3.25 10.19 -19.58
CA SER A 5 1.90 9.79 -19.21
C SER A 5 1.41 8.76 -20.23
N ARG A 6 1.54 7.47 -19.91
CA ARG A 6 0.58 6.50 -20.42
C ARG A 6 -0.54 6.47 -19.41
N ASN A 7 -1.72 6.94 -19.82
CA ASN A 7 -2.95 6.71 -19.07
C ASN A 7 -3.11 5.20 -18.90
N ALA A 8 -2.88 4.72 -17.68
CA ALA A 8 -3.23 3.37 -17.28
C ALA A 8 -4.41 3.50 -16.32
N THR A 9 -5.59 3.76 -16.87
CA THR A 9 -6.89 3.74 -16.16
C THR A 9 -7.44 2.33 -16.01
N ASP A 10 -6.62 1.31 -16.29
CA ASP A 10 -7.04 -0.08 -16.32
C ASP A 10 -6.32 -0.88 -15.23
N CYS A 11 -7.09 -1.31 -14.22
CA CYS A 11 -6.64 -2.16 -13.11
C CYS A 11 -6.13 -3.54 -13.58
N SER A 12 -6.33 -3.93 -14.85
CA SER A 12 -5.82 -5.18 -15.43
C SER A 12 -4.37 -5.10 -15.95
N ASN A 13 -3.75 -3.92 -15.97
CA ASN A 13 -2.34 -3.78 -16.34
C ASN A 13 -1.42 -4.13 -15.17
N GLY A 14 -0.47 -5.05 -15.39
CA GLY A 14 0.47 -5.52 -14.38
C GLY A 14 1.41 -4.44 -13.82
N PRO A 15 2.21 -4.78 -12.80
CA PRO A 15 3.05 -3.81 -12.09
C PRO A 15 4.00 -3.08 -13.05
N ILE A 16 3.94 -1.75 -13.05
CA ILE A 16 4.75 -0.89 -13.91
C ILE A 16 5.99 -0.48 -13.13
N SER A 17 7.16 -0.97 -13.54
CA SER A 17 8.43 -0.50 -12.99
C SER A 17 8.78 0.88 -13.59
N ALA A 18 8.69 1.94 -12.79
CA ALA A 18 9.20 3.25 -13.16
C ALA A 18 10.64 3.40 -12.62
N ARG A 19 11.62 3.59 -13.51
CA ARG A 19 13.01 3.89 -13.13
C ARG A 19 13.27 5.39 -13.23
N CYS A 20 13.56 6.03 -12.10
CA CYS A 20 14.05 7.41 -12.07
C CYS A 20 15.43 7.48 -12.73
N ARG A 21 15.54 8.22 -13.84
CA ARG A 21 16.74 8.28 -14.70
C ARG A 21 17.74 9.38 -14.30
N HIS A 22 17.57 10.03 -13.14
CA HIS A 22 18.51 11.03 -12.61
C HIS A 22 18.95 10.67 -11.18
N GLN A 23 20.26 10.53 -11.04
CA GLN A 23 20.93 9.77 -10.01
C GLN A 23 21.41 10.69 -8.88
N ARG A 24 20.52 10.95 -7.92
CA ARG A 24 20.92 10.90 -6.50
C ARG A 24 20.53 9.51 -6.03
N ARG A 25 21.47 8.74 -5.47
CA ARG A 25 21.16 7.43 -4.87
C ARG A 25 20.16 7.66 -3.75
N LEU A 26 18.88 7.52 -4.05
CA LEU A 26 17.85 7.37 -3.03
C LEU A 26 18.10 6.00 -2.39
N ALA A 27 18.08 5.94 -1.06
CA ALA A 27 18.20 4.67 -0.35
C ALA A 27 17.07 3.69 -0.72
N ASN A 28 15.95 4.21 -1.24
CA ASN A 28 14.73 3.47 -1.49
C ASN A 28 14.30 3.60 -2.96
N GLY A 29 13.98 2.46 -3.58
CA GLY A 29 13.23 2.40 -4.84
C GLY A 29 11.73 2.34 -4.60
N ALA A 30 10.93 2.66 -5.62
CA ALA A 30 9.48 2.53 -5.58
C ALA A 30 9.00 1.80 -6.85
N VAL A 31 7.98 0.97 -6.71
CA VAL A 31 7.33 0.24 -7.81
C VAL A 31 5.83 0.51 -7.73
N VAL A 32 5.22 0.74 -8.89
CA VAL A 32 3.77 0.89 -8.99
C VAL A 32 3.17 -0.51 -9.10
N VAL A 33 2.45 -0.92 -8.07
CA VAL A 33 1.87 -2.25 -7.95
C VAL A 33 0.47 -2.31 -8.58
N VAL A 34 -0.29 -1.22 -8.47
CA VAL A 34 -1.62 -1.06 -9.09
C VAL A 34 -1.58 0.18 -9.98
N ALA A 35 -2.16 0.08 -11.17
CA ALA A 35 -2.24 1.19 -12.11
C ALA A 35 -2.92 2.42 -11.48
N GLY A 36 -2.39 3.61 -11.75
CA GLY A 36 -2.90 4.85 -11.17
C GLY A 36 -2.15 6.08 -11.66
N VAL A 37 -2.61 7.26 -11.22
CA VAL A 37 -2.01 8.55 -11.57
C VAL A 37 -1.02 8.95 -10.48
N ALA A 38 0.19 9.32 -10.90
CA ALA A 38 1.20 9.87 -10.01
C ALA A 38 1.60 11.28 -10.48
N SER A 39 1.83 12.17 -9.52
CA SER A 39 2.38 13.51 -9.77
C SER A 39 3.76 13.61 -9.15
N THR A 40 4.65 14.32 -9.83
CA THR A 40 5.99 14.63 -9.31
C THR A 40 6.09 16.10 -8.93
N LEU A 41 6.70 16.36 -7.79
CA LEU A 41 6.98 17.71 -7.32
C LEU A 41 8.49 17.84 -7.08
N ASP A 42 9.05 18.98 -7.45
CA ASP A 42 10.43 19.31 -7.10
C ASP A 42 10.55 19.54 -5.59
N LEU A 43 11.59 18.97 -4.99
CA LEU A 43 11.75 18.99 -3.54
C LEU A 43 12.02 20.41 -3.01
N ASP A 44 12.76 21.23 -3.77
CA ASP A 44 13.11 22.57 -3.34
C ASP A 44 11.92 23.51 -3.48
N HIS A 45 11.08 23.32 -4.51
CA HIS A 45 9.78 24.01 -4.59
C HIS A 45 8.84 23.63 -3.44
N LEU A 46 8.76 22.34 -3.08
CA LEU A 46 7.93 21.91 -1.94
C LEU A 46 8.41 22.53 -0.62
N ARG A 47 9.73 22.60 -0.41
CA ARG A 47 10.32 23.22 0.79
C ARG A 47 9.99 24.70 0.87
N ALA A 48 10.23 25.45 -0.21
CA ALA A 48 9.92 26.87 -0.27
C ALA A 48 8.42 27.14 0.02
N ALA A 49 7.51 26.34 -0.54
CA ALA A 49 6.09 26.45 -0.25
C ALA A 49 5.75 26.13 1.22
N ALA A 50 6.39 25.11 1.82
CA ALA A 50 6.19 24.74 3.21
C ALA A 50 6.75 25.80 4.19
N ASP A 51 7.81 26.51 3.82
CA ASP A 51 8.36 27.61 4.62
C ASP A 51 7.40 28.79 4.67
N GLN A 52 6.73 29.08 3.56
CA GLN A 52 5.76 30.16 3.41
C GLN A 52 4.37 29.86 3.99
N SER A 53 4.05 28.58 4.28
CA SER A 53 2.72 28.18 4.74
C SER A 53 2.78 27.26 5.96
N ALA A 54 2.39 27.81 7.12
CA ALA A 54 2.30 27.05 8.37
C ALA A 54 1.28 25.89 8.27
N THR A 55 0.19 26.06 7.52
CA THR A 55 -0.82 25.01 7.33
C THR A 55 -0.27 23.85 6.48
N LEU A 56 0.45 24.15 5.39
CA LEU A 56 1.12 23.13 4.57
C LEU A 56 2.18 22.38 5.38
N ARG A 57 3.02 23.11 6.12
CA ARG A 57 4.04 22.51 6.98
C ARG A 57 3.41 21.57 8.02
N ALA A 58 2.32 22.00 8.67
CA ALA A 58 1.62 21.17 9.64
C ALA A 58 0.98 19.92 8.98
N ALA A 59 0.45 20.04 7.75
CA ALA A 59 -0.07 18.89 7.00
C ALA A 59 1.04 17.88 6.66
N LEU A 60 2.20 18.35 6.16
CA LEU A 60 3.36 17.50 5.86
C LEU A 60 3.88 16.79 7.11
N LEU A 61 3.97 17.47 8.25
CA LEU A 61 4.39 16.86 9.52
C LEU A 61 3.41 15.78 9.99
N ARG A 62 2.10 16.02 9.93
CA ARG A 62 1.09 15.01 10.27
C ARG A 62 1.17 13.80 9.35
N HIS A 63 1.34 14.03 8.04
CA HIS A 63 1.50 12.96 7.08
C HIS A 63 2.78 12.13 7.34
N ARG A 64 3.90 12.78 7.64
CA ARG A 64 5.14 12.10 8.03
C ARG A 64 4.96 11.24 9.28
N LEU A 65 4.29 11.76 10.32
CA LEU A 65 4.00 11.00 11.53
C LEU A 65 3.07 9.81 11.25
N ALA A 66 2.09 9.97 10.36
CA ALA A 66 1.20 8.89 9.94
C ALA A 66 1.97 7.77 9.23
N ILE A 67 2.83 8.11 8.26
CA ILE A 67 3.70 7.15 7.57
C ILE A 67 4.65 6.46 8.56
N TYR A 68 5.26 7.21 9.48
CA TYR A 68 6.17 6.62 10.46
C TYR A 68 5.47 5.59 11.36
N ALA A 69 4.29 5.94 11.88
CA ALA A 69 3.47 5.03 12.67
C ALA A 69 3.04 3.79 11.87
N GLN A 70 2.68 3.97 10.60
CA GLN A 70 2.38 2.86 9.69
C GLN A 70 3.57 1.91 9.54
N ILE A 71 4.78 2.43 9.29
CA ILE A 71 5.99 1.62 9.12
C ILE A 71 6.30 0.83 10.40
N GLN A 72 6.25 1.48 11.56
CA GLN A 72 6.47 0.81 12.85
C GLN A 72 5.46 -0.31 13.08
N GLN A 73 4.18 -0.06 12.78
CA GLN A 73 3.17 -1.08 12.97
C GLN A 73 3.33 -2.23 11.98
N THR A 74 3.60 -1.96 10.70
CA THR A 74 3.86 -3.02 9.71
C THR A 74 5.06 -3.87 10.12
N ALA A 75 6.14 -3.27 10.65
CA ALA A 75 7.28 -4.01 11.18
C ALA A 75 6.89 -4.89 12.39
N GLY A 76 6.12 -4.35 13.33
CA GLY A 76 5.59 -5.12 14.46
C GLY A 76 4.70 -6.29 14.01
N CYS A 77 3.80 -6.05 13.06
CA CYS A 77 2.93 -7.09 12.50
C CYS A 77 3.75 -8.18 11.81
N ASN A 78 4.79 -7.80 11.08
CA ASN A 78 5.67 -8.74 10.40
C ASN A 78 6.42 -9.66 11.38
N ALA A 79 6.75 -9.16 12.56
CA ALA A 79 7.44 -9.92 13.61
C ALA A 79 6.48 -10.76 14.47
N ALA A 80 5.25 -10.30 14.71
CA ALA A 80 4.36 -10.90 15.70
C ALA A 80 3.25 -11.79 15.11
N HIS A 81 2.87 -11.59 13.85
CA HIS A 81 1.69 -12.23 13.27
C HIS A 81 2.02 -13.22 12.14
N PRO A 82 1.15 -14.23 11.93
CA PRO A 82 1.35 -15.23 10.89
C PRO A 82 1.29 -14.62 9.48
N VAL A 83 1.82 -15.36 8.51
CA VAL A 83 1.82 -14.98 7.08
C VAL A 83 0.40 -14.70 6.58
N GLU A 84 -0.58 -15.46 7.07
CA GLU A 84 -2.00 -15.31 6.72
C GLU A 84 -2.55 -13.91 7.01
N SER A 85 -2.47 -13.46 8.26
CA SER A 85 -2.99 -12.14 8.64
C SER A 85 -2.29 -11.00 7.91
N ARG A 86 -0.98 -11.14 7.66
CA ARG A 86 -0.19 -10.14 6.92
C ARG A 86 -0.58 -10.11 5.44
N LEU A 87 -0.82 -11.26 4.83
CA LEU A 87 -1.27 -11.34 3.45
C LEU A 87 -2.68 -10.77 3.30
N ALA A 88 -3.61 -11.15 4.18
CA ALA A 88 -4.96 -10.61 4.21
C ALA A 88 -4.96 -9.09 4.36
N GLN A 89 -4.14 -8.55 5.29
CA GLN A 89 -3.99 -7.11 5.47
C GLN A 89 -3.42 -6.42 4.23
N CYS A 90 -2.40 -6.99 3.61
CA CYS A 90 -1.77 -6.45 2.41
C CYS A 90 -2.77 -6.36 1.24
N LEU A 91 -3.54 -7.43 1.02
CA LEU A 91 -4.58 -7.48 0.00
C LEU A 91 -5.70 -6.48 0.29
N LEU A 92 -6.18 -6.41 1.54
CA LEU A 92 -7.25 -5.49 1.92
C LEU A 92 -6.81 -4.03 1.87
N GLN A 93 -5.57 -3.70 2.24
CA GLN A 93 -5.01 -2.36 2.03
C GLN A 93 -4.93 -2.01 0.55
N THR A 94 -4.51 -2.96 -0.30
CA THR A 94 -4.40 -2.72 -1.74
C THR A 94 -5.79 -2.51 -2.35
N TYR A 95 -6.79 -3.28 -1.91
CA TYR A 95 -8.19 -3.09 -2.24
C TYR A 95 -8.71 -1.70 -1.82
N ASP A 96 -8.53 -1.32 -0.54
CA ASP A 96 -8.99 -0.03 0.00
C ASP A 96 -8.35 1.17 -0.72
N LEU A 97 -7.09 1.06 -1.14
CA LEU A 97 -6.37 2.14 -1.82
C LEU A 97 -6.68 2.22 -3.31
N SER A 98 -6.95 1.09 -3.96
CA SER A 98 -7.22 1.05 -5.40
C SER A 98 -8.69 1.21 -5.75
N GLY A 99 -9.60 0.81 -4.85
CA GLY A 99 -11.01 0.67 -5.16
C GLY A 99 -11.31 -0.44 -6.18
N CYS A 100 -10.33 -1.30 -6.50
CA CYS A 100 -10.44 -2.40 -7.45
C CYS A 100 -10.43 -3.74 -6.68
N ASP A 101 -11.41 -4.58 -6.95
CA ASP A 101 -11.51 -5.97 -6.47
C ASP A 101 -10.52 -6.90 -7.17
N ARG A 102 -10.13 -6.56 -8.40
CA ARG A 102 -9.16 -7.31 -9.22
C ARG A 102 -7.78 -6.66 -9.18
N LEU A 103 -6.82 -7.42 -8.69
CA LEU A 103 -5.44 -7.02 -8.48
C LEU A 103 -4.50 -7.88 -9.31
N VAL A 104 -3.60 -7.27 -10.08
CA VAL A 104 -2.54 -7.98 -10.80
C VAL A 104 -1.34 -8.15 -9.88
N LEU A 105 -1.38 -9.18 -9.04
CA LEU A 105 -0.39 -9.48 -8.01
C LEU A 105 0.12 -10.91 -8.14
N THR A 106 1.42 -11.03 -8.44
CA THR A 106 2.09 -12.33 -8.39
C THR A 106 2.43 -12.73 -6.95
N GLN A 107 2.61 -14.03 -6.71
CA GLN A 107 3.10 -14.52 -5.41
C GLN A 107 4.45 -13.91 -5.01
N GLU A 108 5.33 -13.67 -5.98
CA GLU A 108 6.63 -13.06 -5.73
C GLU A 108 6.46 -11.60 -5.28
N SER A 109 5.61 -10.83 -5.96
CA SER A 109 5.27 -9.46 -5.58
C SER A 109 4.67 -9.40 -4.17
N MET A 110 3.72 -10.28 -3.87
CA MET A 110 3.12 -10.36 -2.53
C MET A 110 4.14 -10.75 -1.46
N ALA A 111 5.02 -11.70 -1.75
CA ALA A 111 6.08 -12.14 -0.84
C ALA A 111 7.03 -10.99 -0.51
N GLN A 112 7.40 -10.18 -1.50
CA GLN A 112 8.21 -8.98 -1.31
C GLN A 112 7.48 -7.93 -0.46
N MET A 113 6.17 -7.70 -0.72
CA MET A 113 5.38 -6.73 0.04
C MET A 113 5.24 -7.06 1.53
N ILE A 114 5.12 -8.35 1.88
CA ILE A 114 4.92 -8.78 3.28
C ILE A 114 6.20 -9.32 3.94
N GLY A 115 7.34 -9.32 3.24
CA GLY A 115 8.61 -9.85 3.75
C GLY A 115 8.56 -11.34 4.08
N ALA A 116 7.91 -12.15 3.23
CA ALA A 116 7.76 -13.60 3.42
C ALA A 116 8.45 -14.40 2.30
N ARG A 117 8.53 -15.72 2.49
CA ARG A 117 8.95 -16.63 1.41
C ARG A 117 7.80 -16.85 0.44
N ARG A 118 8.09 -16.89 -0.86
CA ARG A 118 7.10 -17.15 -1.92
C ARG A 118 6.25 -18.41 -1.66
N ASN A 119 6.87 -19.49 -1.18
CA ASN A 119 6.14 -20.73 -0.87
C ASN A 119 5.12 -20.54 0.26
N SER A 120 5.45 -19.75 1.29
CA SER A 120 4.51 -19.41 2.37
C SER A 120 3.32 -18.62 1.84
N VAL A 121 3.57 -17.67 0.93
CA VAL A 121 2.51 -16.92 0.26
C VAL A 121 1.63 -17.84 -0.59
N SER A 122 2.23 -18.78 -1.33
CA SER A 122 1.47 -19.73 -2.14
C SER A 122 0.53 -20.60 -1.29
N LEU A 123 1.01 -21.10 -0.14
CA LEU A 123 0.21 -21.91 0.77
C LEU A 123 -0.95 -21.10 1.35
N VAL A 124 -0.66 -19.90 1.87
CA VAL A 124 -1.69 -19.03 2.46
C VAL A 124 -2.70 -18.57 1.43
N ALA A 125 -2.27 -18.19 0.23
CA ALA A 125 -3.19 -17.79 -0.84
C ALA A 125 -4.16 -18.93 -1.19
N HIS A 126 -3.68 -20.17 -1.18
CA HIS A 126 -4.55 -21.34 -1.34
C HIS A 126 -5.55 -21.49 -0.18
N THR A 127 -5.12 -21.31 1.06
CA THR A 127 -6.02 -21.34 2.24
C THR A 127 -7.11 -20.28 2.14
N LEU A 128 -6.75 -19.03 1.82
CA LEU A 128 -7.71 -17.93 1.64
C LEU A 128 -8.69 -18.21 0.49
N GLN A 129 -8.21 -18.86 -0.59
CA GLN A 129 -9.06 -19.26 -1.70
C GLN A 129 -10.02 -20.40 -1.34
N GLN A 130 -9.58 -21.41 -0.56
CA GLN A 130 -10.47 -22.46 -0.06
C GLN A 130 -11.55 -21.92 0.88
N ALA A 131 -11.26 -20.83 1.59
CA ALA A 131 -12.22 -20.11 2.41
C ALA A 131 -13.14 -19.16 1.60
N ASN A 132 -13.03 -19.15 0.27
CA ASN A 132 -13.76 -18.25 -0.64
C ASN A 132 -13.56 -16.75 -0.35
N LEU A 133 -12.43 -16.37 0.27
CA LEU A 133 -12.12 -14.97 0.54
C LEU A 133 -11.52 -14.29 -0.69
N ILE A 134 -10.78 -15.05 -1.49
CA ILE A 134 -10.14 -14.60 -2.73
C ILE A 134 -10.27 -15.65 -3.83
N HIS A 135 -10.15 -15.23 -5.08
CA HIS A 135 -9.86 -16.10 -6.21
C HIS A 135 -8.49 -15.76 -6.78
N TYR A 136 -7.60 -16.75 -6.87
CA TYR A 136 -6.25 -16.57 -7.41
C TYR A 136 -6.04 -17.43 -8.66
N SER A 137 -5.62 -16.78 -9.75
CA SER A 137 -5.21 -17.48 -10.97
C SER A 137 -4.14 -16.69 -11.72
N ARG A 138 -3.05 -17.36 -12.13
CA ARG A 138 -2.00 -16.81 -13.01
C ARG A 138 -1.52 -15.38 -12.67
N GLY A 139 -1.33 -15.05 -11.39
CA GLY A 139 -0.88 -13.71 -10.97
C GLY A 139 -1.97 -12.64 -10.92
N HIS A 140 -3.23 -13.05 -11.00
CA HIS A 140 -4.41 -12.23 -10.74
C HIS A 140 -5.07 -12.69 -9.44
N ILE A 141 -5.51 -11.72 -8.63
CA ILE A 141 -6.26 -11.92 -7.41
C ILE A 141 -7.56 -11.15 -7.54
N GLU A 142 -8.68 -11.80 -7.26
CA GLU A 142 -9.98 -11.16 -7.08
C GLU A 142 -10.36 -11.28 -5.60
N ILE A 143 -10.72 -10.16 -4.98
CA ILE A 143 -11.22 -10.14 -3.60
C ILE A 143 -12.71 -10.49 -3.64
N ALA A 144 -13.04 -11.71 -3.22
CA ALA A 144 -14.40 -12.24 -3.31
C ALA A 144 -15.27 -11.87 -2.09
N ASP A 145 -14.68 -11.86 -0.89
CA ASP A 145 -15.34 -11.45 0.35
C ASP A 145 -14.42 -10.48 1.14
N PRO A 146 -14.53 -9.15 0.90
CA PRO A 146 -13.75 -8.16 1.63
C PRO A 146 -13.96 -8.20 3.14
N ASP A 147 -15.19 -8.49 3.60
CA ASP A 147 -15.52 -8.56 5.02
C ASP A 147 -14.91 -9.81 5.66
N GLY A 148 -14.96 -10.95 4.97
CA GLY A 148 -14.27 -12.17 5.37
C GLY A 148 -12.77 -12.03 5.38
N LEU A 149 -12.20 -11.36 4.38
CA LEU A 149 -10.78 -11.05 4.34
C LEU A 149 -10.39 -10.12 5.50
N SER A 150 -11.25 -9.15 5.85
CA SER A 150 -11.07 -8.30 7.03
C SER A 150 -11.01 -9.11 8.33
N ARG A 151 -11.81 -10.18 8.46
CA ARG A 151 -11.76 -11.08 9.63
C ARG A 151 -10.47 -11.90 9.70
N ALA A 152 -9.82 -12.15 8.56
CA ALA A 152 -8.52 -12.82 8.51
C ALA A 152 -7.34 -11.87 8.84
N THR A 153 -7.56 -10.55 8.84
CA THR A 153 -6.54 -9.58 9.26
C THR A 153 -6.31 -9.60 10.77
N CYS A 154 -5.14 -9.14 11.20
CA CYS A 154 -4.89 -8.88 12.62
C CYS A 154 -5.57 -7.59 13.07
N GLU A 155 -5.81 -7.47 14.37
CA GLU A 155 -6.38 -6.28 15.03
C GLU A 155 -5.59 -4.99 14.75
N CYS A 156 -4.30 -5.13 14.42
CA CYS A 156 -3.44 -4.03 14.05
C CYS A 156 -3.94 -3.29 12.81
N TYR A 157 -4.63 -3.96 11.89
CA TYR A 157 -5.16 -3.31 10.68
C TYR A 157 -6.15 -2.19 11.01
N ALA A 158 -7.14 -2.48 11.87
CA ALA A 158 -8.12 -1.51 12.31
C ALA A 158 -7.47 -0.36 13.10
N ALA A 159 -6.53 -0.68 13.99
CA ALA A 159 -5.78 0.31 14.78
C ALA A 159 -4.99 1.28 13.89
N VAL A 160 -4.36 0.76 12.84
CA VAL A 160 -3.62 1.55 11.85
C VAL A 160 -4.53 2.46 11.06
N LYS A 161 -5.61 1.91 10.49
CA LYS A 161 -6.59 2.68 9.71
C LYS A 161 -7.17 3.82 10.55
N ALA A 162 -7.52 3.55 11.81
CA ALA A 162 -7.98 4.57 12.75
C ALA A 162 -6.91 5.64 13.02
N ARG A 163 -5.66 5.25 13.25
CA ARG A 163 -4.56 6.19 13.52
C ARG A 163 -4.23 7.06 12.31
N TYR A 164 -4.23 6.47 11.11
CA TYR A 164 -4.03 7.18 9.85
C TYR A 164 -5.14 8.21 9.61
N ASN A 165 -6.40 7.81 9.78
CA ASN A 165 -7.56 8.70 9.66
C ASN A 165 -7.53 9.84 10.68
N ARG A 166 -7.15 9.58 11.93
CA ARG A 166 -7.03 10.61 12.97
C ARG A 166 -5.96 11.65 12.65
N LEU A 167 -4.85 11.25 12.01
CA LEU A 167 -3.74 12.13 11.68
C LEU A 167 -3.99 12.97 10.42
N LEU A 168 -4.69 12.41 9.42
CA LEU A 168 -4.94 13.09 8.14
C LEU A 168 -6.30 13.80 8.05
N CYS A 169 -7.30 13.32 8.79
CA CYS A 169 -8.58 13.97 8.96
C CYS A 169 -8.71 14.45 10.40
N PRO A 170 -7.96 15.49 10.82
CA PRO A 170 -8.16 16.07 12.13
C PRO A 170 -9.61 16.57 12.18
N ARG A 171 -10.42 15.95 13.05
CA ARG A 171 -11.72 16.47 13.46
C ARG A 171 -11.53 17.97 13.70
N ARG A 172 -12.23 18.82 12.93
CA ARG A 172 -12.38 20.22 13.33
C ARG A 172 -13.15 20.14 14.65
N LEU A 173 -12.43 20.30 15.76
CA LEU A 173 -13.10 20.55 17.03
C LEU A 173 -13.91 21.84 16.85
N PRO A 174 -15.19 21.85 17.25
CA PRO A 174 -16.02 23.05 17.19
C PRO A 174 -15.41 24.20 17.99
#